data_AF-A0AAE7J8F2-F1
#
_entry.id   AF-A0AAE7J8F2-F1
#
_cell.length_a   1.000
_cell.length_b   1.000
_cell.length_c   1.000
_cell.angle_alpha   90.00
_cell.angle_beta   90.00
_cell.angle_gamma   90.00
#
_symmetry.space_group_name_H-M   'P 1'
#
loop_
_entity.id
_entity.type
_entity.pdbx_description
1 polymer ?
#
loop_
_entity_poly.entity_id
_entity_poly.type
_entity_poly.pdbx_seq_one_letter_code
_entity_poly.pdbx_strand_id
1 'polypeptide(L)' 'MFRGTRIPVAALFQNLEDGVSLDEFVEFFPGVTIEQARDVLEHAARSTSVAPA' A
#
# COMPACT_ATOMS: atom_id res chain seq x y z
N MET A 1 -4.83 -1.00 -9.07
CA MET A 1 -5.30 0.36 -8.68
C MET A 1 -6.04 0.23 -7.36
N PHE A 2 -6.02 1.26 -6.51
CA PHE A 2 -6.92 1.31 -5.35
C PHE A 2 -8.37 1.45 -5.81
N ARG A 3 -9.29 0.78 -5.11
CA ARG A 3 -10.70 0.74 -5.50
C ARG A 3 -11.31 2.14 -5.36
N GLY A 4 -11.98 2.60 -6.41
CA GLY A 4 -12.61 3.93 -6.43
C GLY A 4 -11.64 5.06 -6.77
N THR A 5 -10.38 4.77 -7.08
CA THR A 5 -9.39 5.77 -7.45
C THR A 5 -8.68 5.43 -8.76
N ARG A 6 -7.97 6.42 -9.31
CA ARG A 6 -7.00 6.24 -10.39
C ARG A 6 -5.57 6.15 -9.86
N ILE A 7 -5.39 5.83 -8.58
CA ILE A 7 -4.07 5.70 -7.96
C ILE A 7 -3.60 4.24 -8.08
N PRO A 8 -2.42 3.98 -8.68
CA PRO A 8 -1.88 2.64 -8.78
C PRO A 8 -1.41 2.14 -7.42
N VAL A 9 -1.48 0.81 -7.21
CA VAL A 9 -0.97 0.17 -5.99
C VAL A 9 0.54 0.39 -5.85
N ALA A 10 1.26 0.47 -6.98
CA ALA A 10 2.69 0.80 -7.00
C ALA A 10 3.02 2.13 -6.32
N ALA A 11 2.10 3.11 -6.34
CA ALA A 11 2.33 4.39 -5.66
C ALA A 11 2.50 4.21 -4.15
N LEU A 12 1.79 3.25 -3.53
CA LEU A 12 1.99 2.96 -2.09
C LEU A 12 3.43 2.55 -1.82
N PHE A 13 3.93 1.56 -2.55
CA PHE A 13 5.29 1.04 -2.33
C PHE A 13 6.36 2.09 -2.63
N GLN A 14 6.22 2.86 -3.72
CA GLN A 14 7.13 3.95 -4.05
C GLN A 14 7.20 5.00 -2.93
N ASN A 15 6.05 5.40 -2.37
CA ASN A 15 6.01 6.37 -1.28
C ASN A 15 6.64 5.79 0.00
N LEU A 16 6.37 4.52 0.32
CA LEU A 16 7.01 3.85 1.47
C LEU A 16 8.53 3.73 1.30
N GLU A 17 9.02 3.47 0.08
CA GLU A 17 10.45 3.45 -0.25
C GLU A 17 11.11 4.84 -0.08
N ASP A 18 10.37 5.90 -0.41
CA ASP A 18 10.78 7.29 -0.20
C ASP A 18 10.66 7.76 1.26
N GLY A 19 10.26 6.88 2.18
CA GLY A 19 10.18 7.15 3.62
C GLY A 19 8.87 7.79 4.08
N VAL A 20 7.87 7.90 3.21
CA VAL A 20 6.53 8.38 3.55
C VAL A 20 5.84 7.31 4.41
N SER A 21 5.26 7.72 5.54
CA SER A 21 4.49 6.80 6.38
C SER A 21 3.13 6.44 5.75
N LEU A 22 2.51 5.38 6.27
CA LEU A 22 1.20 4.95 5.77
C LEU A 22 0.11 6.01 6.02
N ASP A 23 0.17 6.71 7.14
CA ASP A 23 -0.77 7.78 7.49
C ASP A 23 -0.60 8.99 6.57
N GLU A 24 0.64 9.42 6.30
CA GLU A 24 0.93 10.50 5.34
C GLU A 24 0.47 10.15 3.92
N PHE A 25 0.63 8.89 3.50
CA PHE A 25 0.19 8.44 2.18
C PHE A 25 -1.32 8.63 1.99
N VAL A 26 -2.15 8.25 2.97
CA VAL A 26 -3.61 8.40 2.85
C VAL A 26 -4.05 9.86 2.96
N GLU A 27 -3.27 10.71 3.62
CA GLU A 27 -3.46 12.17 3.60
C GLU A 27 -3.21 12.77 2.21
N PHE A 28 -2.16 12.31 1.51
CA PHE A 28 -1.86 12.77 0.14
C PHE A 28 -2.87 12.28 -0.90
N PHE A 29 -3.50 11.13 -0.66
CA PHE A 29 -4.44 10.51 -1.58
C PHE A 29 -5.80 10.25 -0.90
N PRO A 30 -6.63 11.29 -0.68
CA PRO A 30 -7.88 11.20 0.12
C PRO A 30 -8.98 10.30 -0.48
N GLY A 31 -8.71 9.61 -1.60
CA GLY A 31 -9.55 8.54 -2.14
C GLY A 31 -9.11 7.12 -1.75
N VAL A 32 -7.93 6.97 -1.16
CA VAL A 32 -7.41 5.70 -0.65
C VAL A 32 -7.61 5.68 0.85
N THR A 33 -8.28 4.64 1.36
CA THR A 33 -8.47 4.50 2.82
C THR A 33 -7.30 3.77 3.47
N ILE A 34 -7.12 3.97 4.76
CA ILE A 34 -6.07 3.29 5.53
C ILE A 34 -6.26 1.77 5.51
N GLU A 35 -7.50 1.29 5.50
CA GLU A 35 -7.83 -0.13 5.38
C GLU A 35 -7.40 -0.68 4.03
N GLN A 36 -7.70 0.03 2.94
CA GLN A 36 -7.27 -0.41 1.61
C GLN A 36 -5.74 -0.48 1.49
N ALA A 37 -5.02 0.49 2.07
CA ALA A 37 -3.56 0.48 2.07
C ALA A 37 -3.00 -0.69 2.91
N ARG A 38 -3.59 -0.96 4.09
CA ARG A 38 -3.23 -2.12 4.93
C ARG A 38 -3.51 -3.46 4.25
N ASP A 39 -4.65 -3.61 3.59
CA ASP A 39 -5.03 -4.83 2.87
C ASP A 39 -3.99 -5.19 1.79
N VAL A 40 -3.47 -4.18 1.08
CA VAL A 40 -2.40 -4.37 0.10
C VAL A 40 -1.12 -4.88 0.78
N LEU A 41 -0.71 -4.27 1.90
CA LEU A 41 0.49 -4.68 2.63
C LEU A 41 0.36 -6.10 3.18
N GLU A 42 -0.79 -6.45 3.74
CA GLU A 42 -1.06 -7.81 4.23
C GLU A 42 -1.05 -8.83 3.09
N HIS A 43 -1.63 -8.49 1.94
CA HIS A 43 -1.58 -9.34 0.76
C HIS A 43 -0.14 -9.57 0.28
N ALA A 44 0.68 -8.51 0.23
CA ALA A 44 2.09 -8.62 -0.13
C ALA A 44 2.86 -9.50 0.87
N ALA A 45 2.69 -9.28 2.18
CA ALA A 45 3.35 -10.05 3.23
C ALA A 45 3.00 -11.55 3.19
N ARG A 46 1.74 -11.90 2.91
CA ARG A 46 1.34 -13.30 2.71
C ARG A 46 1.95 -13.91 1.45
N SER A 47 2.06 -13.13 0.38
CA SER A 47 2.59 -13.61 -0.91
C SER A 47 4.11 -13.81 -0.91
N THR A 48 4.83 -13.11 -0.03
CA THR A 48 6.29 -13.26 0.15
C THR A 48 6.66 -14.31 1.20
N SER A 49 5.70 -14.99 1.83
CA SER A 49 5.93 -16.11 2.73
C SER A 49 6.38 -17.37 1.97
N VAL A 50 7.57 -17.28 1.35
CA VAL A 50 8.37 -18.46 1.02
C VAL A 50 8.98 -18.91 2.35
N ALA A 51 8.51 -20.03 2.90
CA ALA A 51 9.25 -20.73 3.95
C ALA A 51 10.69 -20.94 3.44
N PRO A 52 11.73 -20.64 4.25
CA PRO A 52 13.10 -20.84 3.79
C PRO A 52 13.29 -22.32 3.41
N ALA A 53 13.79 -22.55 2.19
CA ALA A 53 14.33 -23.84 1.77
C ALA A 53 15.69 -24.07 2.43
#